data_AF-A0A2R6CTP0-F1
#
_entry.id   AF-A0A2R6CTP0-F1
#
_cell.length_a   1.000
_cell.length_b   1.000
_cell.length_c   1.000
_cell.angle_alpha   90.00
_cell.angle_beta   90.00
_cell.angle_gamma   90.00
#
_symmetry.space_group_name_H-M   'P 1'
#
loop_
_entity.id
_entity.type
_entity.pdbx_description
1 polymer ?
#
loop_
_entity_poly.entity_id
_entity_poly.type
_entity_poly.pdbx_seq_one_letter_code
_entity_poly.pdbx_strand_id
1 'polypeptide(L)'
;DLAADERAGATTDEQVQEGHVPVKLFEGVVPGTIVAPRGDGGFGYDPIFEYDGRTFAEMSTDEKNAVSHRGRALAKFAEWYSQSDR
;
A
#
# COMPACT_ATOMS: atom_id res chain seq x y z
N ASP A 1 3.00 23.38 -9.35
CA ASP A 1 2.61 22.72 -8.11
C ASP A 1 1.15 22.28 -8.20
N LEU A 2 0.94 20.97 -8.36
CA LEU A 2 -0.41 20.37 -8.36
C LEU A 2 -0.85 20.08 -6.92
N ALA A 3 -2.15 20.23 -6.65
CA ALA A 3 -2.72 20.01 -5.32
C ALA A 3 -2.55 18.54 -4.88
N ALA A 4 -2.55 18.28 -3.57
CA ALA A 4 -2.37 16.93 -3.03
C ALA A 4 -3.43 15.94 -3.55
N ASP A 5 -4.64 16.42 -3.86
CA ASP A 5 -5.75 15.64 -4.44
C ASP A 5 -5.57 15.33 -5.93
N GLU A 6 -4.62 15.97 -6.62
CA GLU A 6 -4.34 15.78 -8.05
C GLU A 6 -3.11 14.89 -8.30
N ARG A 7 -2.47 14.38 -7.24
CA ARG A 7 -1.38 13.42 -7.38
C ARG A 7 -2.00 12.04 -7.63
N ALA A 8 -1.95 11.61 -8.89
CA ALA A 8 -2.27 10.24 -9.26
C ALA A 8 -1.60 9.26 -8.28
N GLY A 9 -2.42 8.42 -7.64
CA GLY A 9 -1.94 7.24 -6.94
C GLY A 9 -1.06 6.40 -7.87
N ALA A 10 -0.30 5.48 -7.26
CA ALA A 10 0.58 4.53 -7.95
C ALA A 10 0.08 4.16 -9.36
N THR A 11 0.94 4.30 -10.36
CA THR A 11 0.78 3.96 -11.80
C THR A 11 -0.63 3.51 -12.17
N THR A 12 -1.41 4.41 -12.76
CA THR A 12 -2.73 4.08 -13.31
C THR A 12 -2.60 3.41 -14.68
N ASP A 13 -3.59 2.60 -15.02
CA ASP A 13 -3.66 1.78 -16.25
C ASP A 13 -3.46 2.59 -17.56
N GLU A 14 -3.76 3.89 -17.54
CA GLU A 14 -3.64 4.77 -18.71
C GLU A 14 -2.21 5.03 -19.18
N GLN A 15 -1.20 4.82 -18.32
CA GLN A 15 0.20 5.13 -18.65
C GLN A 15 0.94 4.01 -19.41
N VAL A 16 0.27 2.89 -19.73
CA VAL A 16 0.88 1.74 -20.41
C VAL A 16 0.29 1.57 -21.82
N GLN A 17 0.87 2.22 -22.84
CA GLN A 17 0.66 1.92 -24.27
C GLN A 17 2.05 1.71 -24.89
N GLU A 18 2.44 0.67 -25.64
CA GLU A 18 1.80 -0.47 -26.31
C GLU A 18 2.68 -1.73 -26.15
N GLY A 19 2.08 -2.94 -26.17
CA GLY A 19 2.79 -4.23 -26.06
C GLY A 19 2.31 -5.14 -24.92
N HIS A 20 1.00 -5.13 -24.63
CA HIS A 20 0.41 -5.79 -23.46
C HIS A 20 0.63 -7.31 -23.42
N VAL A 21 1.57 -7.74 -22.58
CA VAL A 21 1.31 -8.95 -21.78
C VAL A 21 0.12 -8.62 -20.88
N PRO A 22 -0.93 -9.47 -20.78
CA PRO A 22 -2.03 -9.19 -19.88
C PRO A 22 -1.49 -9.07 -18.44
N VAL A 23 -1.61 -7.87 -17.87
CA VAL A 23 -1.26 -7.61 -16.47
C VAL A 23 -2.54 -7.57 -15.63
N LYS A 24 -2.44 -8.09 -14.40
CA LYS A 24 -3.53 -8.01 -13.42
C LYS A 24 -3.04 -7.23 -12.21
N LEU A 25 -3.76 -6.17 -11.87
CA LEU A 25 -3.42 -5.31 -10.73
C LEU A 25 -4.16 -5.73 -9.47
N PHE A 26 -3.51 -5.52 -8.33
CA PHE A 26 -4.07 -5.77 -7.00
C PHE A 26 -3.85 -4.55 -6.13
N GLU A 27 -4.94 -3.90 -5.76
CA GLU A 27 -4.88 -2.69 -4.93
C GLU A 27 -5.00 -3.05 -3.46
N GLY A 28 -4.14 -2.47 -2.63
CA GLY A 28 -4.30 -2.46 -1.18
C GLY A 28 -4.31 -1.02 -0.68
N VAL A 29 -5.30 -0.70 0.15
CA VAL A 29 -5.49 0.64 0.72
C VAL A 29 -5.54 0.51 2.23
N VAL A 30 -4.90 1.45 2.93
CA VAL A 30 -5.00 1.60 4.38
C VAL A 30 -5.41 3.03 4.66
N PRO A 31 -6.63 3.28 5.15
CA PRO A 31 -7.01 4.58 5.67
C PRO A 31 -6.22 4.87 6.93
N GLY A 32 -5.69 6.09 7.06
CA GLY A 32 -4.90 6.51 8.23
C GLY A 32 -4.93 8.02 8.37
N THR A 33 -4.22 8.53 9.39
CA THR A 33 -4.11 9.96 9.67
C THR A 33 -2.65 10.37 9.74
N ILE A 34 -2.33 11.57 9.28
CA ILE A 34 -0.99 12.15 9.43
C ILE A 34 -0.88 12.82 10.80
N VAL A 35 0.11 12.40 11.58
CA VAL A 35 0.36 12.87 12.95
C VAL A 35 1.80 13.32 13.13
N ALA A 36 2.11 13.88 14.30
CA ALA A 36 3.49 14.14 14.69
C ALA A 36 4.30 12.83 14.74
N PRO A 37 5.60 12.84 14.38
CA PRO A 37 6.38 11.63 14.24
C PRO A 37 6.53 10.87 15.57
N ARG A 38 6.24 9.57 15.56
CA ARG A 38 6.43 8.62 16.67
C ARG A 38 6.98 7.30 16.16
N GLY A 39 7.72 6.58 17.02
CA GLY A 39 8.39 5.33 16.66
C GLY A 39 9.73 5.53 15.95
N ASP A 40 10.57 4.51 16.00
CA ASP A 40 11.93 4.45 15.46
C ASP A 40 12.12 3.37 14.38
N GLY A 41 11.10 2.54 14.16
CA GLY A 41 11.07 1.49 13.15
C GLY A 41 10.58 1.96 11.78
N GLY A 42 10.58 1.03 10.82
CA GLY A 42 10.03 1.26 9.49
C GLY A 42 10.90 2.12 8.58
N PHE A 43 10.28 2.76 7.59
CA PHE A 43 10.93 3.60 6.58
C PHE A 43 9.97 4.67 6.03
N GLY A 44 10.52 5.72 5.43
CA GLY A 44 9.73 6.75 4.75
C GLY A 44 8.76 7.47 5.70
N TYR A 45 7.46 7.41 5.39
CA TYR A 45 6.41 8.09 6.14
C TYR A 45 5.85 7.29 7.32
N ASP A 46 6.40 6.11 7.61
CA ASP A 46 5.93 5.27 8.71
C ASP A 46 5.84 6.00 10.06
N PRO A 47 6.78 6.90 10.43
CA PRO A 47 6.69 7.59 11.71
C PRO A 47 5.52 8.56 11.84
N ILE A 48 4.94 9.03 10.73
CA ILE A 48 3.86 10.02 10.72
C ILE A 48 2.52 9.44 10.26
N PHE A 49 2.49 8.23 9.72
CA PHE A 49 1.28 7.58 9.25
C PHE A 49 0.67 6.74 10.37
N GLU A 50 -0.42 7.23 10.95
CA GLU A 50 -1.15 6.55 12.02
C GLU A 50 -2.27 5.65 11.49
N TYR A 51 -2.29 4.42 11.98
CA TYR A 51 -3.36 3.44 11.80
C TYR A 51 -3.74 2.86 13.16
N ASP A 52 -5.01 3.01 13.54
CA ASP A 52 -5.56 2.46 14.79
C ASP A 52 -4.78 2.91 16.05
N GLY A 53 -4.47 4.21 16.11
CA GLY A 53 -3.80 4.84 17.26
C GLY A 53 -2.28 4.66 17.32
N ARG A 54 -1.68 3.85 16.45
CA ARG A 54 -0.23 3.64 16.35
C ARG A 54 0.30 4.09 15.00
N THR A 55 1.47 4.71 14.98
CA THR A 55 2.17 4.95 13.72
C THR A 55 2.72 3.64 13.18
N PHE A 56 2.92 3.53 11.87
CA PHE A 56 3.54 2.33 11.30
C PHE A 56 4.98 2.10 11.80
N ALA A 57 5.68 3.14 12.25
CA ALA A 57 7.01 3.01 12.85
C ALA A 57 6.97 2.47 14.30
N GLU A 58 5.82 2.53 14.97
CA GLU A 58 5.58 1.92 16.29
C GLU A 58 5.18 0.45 16.21
N MET A 59 4.92 -0.08 15.00
CA MET A 59 4.56 -1.47 14.77
C MET A 59 5.79 -2.32 14.47
N SER A 60 5.78 -3.58 14.91
CA SER A 60 6.73 -4.57 14.41
C SER A 60 6.52 -4.81 12.91
N THR A 61 7.55 -5.34 12.24
CA THR A 61 7.49 -5.68 10.81
C THR A 61 6.31 -6.61 10.50
N ASP A 62 6.03 -7.59 11.36
CA ASP A 62 4.95 -8.55 11.15
C ASP A 62 3.57 -7.92 11.31
N GLU A 63 3.37 -7.09 12.35
CA GLU A 63 2.13 -6.33 12.53
C GLU A 63 1.87 -5.40 11.34
N LYS A 64 2.89 -4.64 10.92
CA LYS A 64 2.80 -3.76 9.76
C LYS A 64 2.46 -4.56 8.50
N ASN A 65 3.14 -5.67 8.25
CA ASN A 65 2.92 -6.50 7.07
C ASN A 65 1.48 -7.04 7.02
N ALA A 66 0.90 -7.39 8.15
CA ALA A 66 -0.48 -7.89 8.23
C ALA A 66 -1.53 -6.82 7.84
N VAL A 67 -1.27 -5.54 8.12
CA VAL A 67 -2.27 -4.46 7.91
C VAL A 67 -1.94 -3.50 6.77
N SER A 68 -0.69 -3.46 6.30
CA SER A 68 -0.20 -2.48 5.30
C SER A 68 -0.88 -2.60 3.94
N HIS A 69 -0.80 -1.52 3.16
CA HIS A 69 -1.32 -1.47 1.78
C HIS A 69 -0.68 -2.58 0.93
N ARG A 70 0.63 -2.80 1.07
CA ARG A 70 1.34 -3.86 0.38
C ARG A 70 0.86 -5.25 0.82
N GLY A 71 0.67 -5.47 2.11
CA GLY A 71 0.13 -6.74 2.64
C GLY A 71 -1.25 -7.05 2.08
N ARG A 72 -2.16 -6.07 2.08
CA ARG A 72 -3.52 -6.20 1.53
C ARG A 72 -3.52 -6.48 0.03
N ALA A 73 -2.68 -5.79 -0.75
CA ALA A 73 -2.53 -6.04 -2.18
C ALA A 73 -2.02 -7.47 -2.45
N LEU A 74 -1.00 -7.89 -1.69
CA LEU A 74 -0.41 -9.21 -1.85
C LEU A 74 -1.36 -10.34 -1.42
N ALA A 75 -2.19 -10.12 -0.40
CA ALA A 75 -3.22 -11.07 0.00
C ALA A 75 -4.26 -11.30 -1.11
N LYS A 76 -4.73 -10.22 -1.75
CA LYS A 76 -5.64 -10.32 -2.92
C LYS A 76 -4.97 -11.03 -4.09
N PHE A 77 -3.68 -10.77 -4.32
CA PHE A 77 -2.90 -11.52 -5.31
C PHE A 77 -2.84 -13.00 -4.98
N ALA A 78 -2.52 -13.35 -3.74
CA ALA A 78 -2.39 -14.75 -3.29
C ALA A 78 -3.73 -15.51 -3.41
N GLU A 79 -4.84 -14.87 -3.04
CA GLU A 79 -6.18 -15.42 -3.25
C GLU A 79 -6.47 -15.67 -4.74
N TRP A 80 -6.26 -14.67 -5.59
CA TRP A 80 -6.42 -14.84 -7.03
C TRP A 80 -5.52 -15.93 -7.60
N TYR A 81 -4.25 -15.97 -7.20
CA TYR A 81 -3.28 -16.96 -7.69
C TYR A 81 -3.69 -18.38 -7.28
N SER A 82 -4.16 -18.57 -6.04
CA SER A 82 -4.66 -19.87 -5.56
C SER A 82 -5.87 -20.39 -6.34
N GLN A 83 -6.64 -19.49 -6.96
CA GLN A 83 -7.82 -19.81 -7.78
C GLN A 83 -7.50 -19.89 -9.28
N SER A 84 -6.35 -19.36 -9.70
CA SER A 84 -5.94 -19.25 -11.11
C SER A 84 -5.06 -20.41 -11.57
N ASP A 85 -4.79 -21.38 -10.68
CA ASP A 85 -4.13 -22.65 -11.00
C ASP A 85 -5.00 -23.83 -10.50
N ARG A 86 -6.06 -24.10 -11.26
CA ARG A 86 -6.71 -25.41 -11.47
C ARG A 86 -7.38 -25.47 -12.83
#